data_AF-A0A8A4TNC3-F1
#
_entry.id   AF-A0A8A4TNC3-F1
#
_cell.length_a   1.000
_cell.length_b   1.000
_cell.length_c   1.000
_cell.angle_alpha   90.00
_cell.angle_beta   90.00
_cell.angle_gamma   90.00
#
_symmetry.space_group_name_H-M   'P 1'
#
loop_
_entity.id
_entity.type
_entity.pdbx_description
1 polymer ?
#
loop_
_entity_poly.entity_id
_entity_poly.type
_entity_poly.pdbx_seq_one_letter_code
_entity_poly.pdbx_strand_id
1 'polypeptide(L)'
;MKNPCFRMGTNLENHARTGSNNHDYAFWTQPAMTHTSRGRAFENHRNRVRAKMDQAAEHRQEAAALESRAQSLRQTPRVKGDAEREYQALRIERDNTISVGSPVLRHGWAVGKGYVVKVNKKSYTTEWEDGSTHAVDKIYVQYDPSRQPREASKPYPFKKVMWWPLFHLAITAPSATFCASIETASATAIGANTRMTGTLTRPHATLLTLS
;
A
#
# COMPACT_ATOMS: atom_id res chain seq x y z
N MET A 1 28.80 23.45 -64.77
CA MET A 1 28.78 22.50 -63.63
C MET A 1 27.68 22.94 -62.66
N LYS A 2 26.62 22.15 -62.48
CA LYS A 2 25.49 22.47 -61.56
C LYS A 2 25.65 21.64 -60.29
N ASN A 3 25.80 22.29 -59.15
CA ASN A 3 25.87 21.63 -57.84
C ASN A 3 24.51 20.98 -57.50
N PRO A 4 24.46 19.71 -57.07
CA PRO A 4 23.23 19.12 -56.57
C PRO A 4 22.89 19.73 -55.21
N CYS A 5 21.79 20.47 -55.14
CA CYS A 5 21.19 20.91 -53.88
C CYS A 5 20.80 19.67 -53.04
N PHE A 6 21.58 19.39 -52.00
CA PHE A 6 21.27 18.37 -51.00
C PHE A 6 20.11 18.88 -50.14
N ARG A 7 18.87 18.55 -50.54
CA ARG A 7 17.66 18.92 -49.78
C ARG A 7 17.61 18.05 -48.53
N MET A 8 18.12 18.58 -47.42
CA MET A 8 17.99 18.00 -46.08
C MET A 8 16.50 18.00 -45.70
N GLY A 9 15.78 16.94 -46.09
CA GLY A 9 14.43 16.69 -45.59
C GLY A 9 14.50 16.59 -44.08
N THR A 10 13.75 17.45 -43.38
CA THR A 10 13.76 17.48 -41.92
C THR A 10 13.26 16.15 -41.38
N ASN A 11 13.85 15.63 -40.28
CA ASN A 11 13.48 14.34 -39.70
C ASN A 11 11.96 14.22 -39.40
N LEU A 12 11.28 15.35 -39.18
CA LEU A 12 9.82 15.46 -39.02
C LEU A 12 9.02 15.00 -40.25
N GLU A 13 9.44 15.35 -41.47
CA GLU A 13 8.74 14.95 -42.70
C GLU A 13 8.85 13.43 -42.95
N ASN A 14 9.98 12.83 -42.58
CA ASN A 14 10.18 11.37 -42.68
C ASN A 14 9.33 10.60 -41.65
N HIS A 15 9.14 11.14 -40.44
CA HIS A 15 8.25 10.54 -39.44
C HIS A 15 6.77 10.62 -39.84
N ALA A 16 6.33 11.75 -40.39
CA ALA A 16 4.95 11.91 -40.87
C ALA A 16 4.61 10.93 -42.02
N ARG A 17 5.54 10.68 -42.94
CA ARG A 17 5.39 9.66 -44.00
C ARG A 17 5.39 8.22 -43.46
N THR A 18 6.13 7.94 -42.40
CA THR A 18 6.18 6.57 -41.82
C THR A 18 4.89 6.28 -41.03
N GLY A 19 4.30 7.29 -40.39
CA GLY A 19 3.04 7.15 -39.65
C GLY A 19 1.82 6.79 -40.51
N SER A 20 1.76 7.24 -41.78
CA SER A 20 0.60 6.96 -42.64
C SER A 20 0.48 5.49 -43.06
N ASN A 21 1.59 4.77 -43.18
CA ASN A 21 1.58 3.35 -43.62
C ASN A 21 1.20 2.38 -42.49
N ASN A 22 1.24 2.81 -41.23
CA ASN A 22 0.87 1.97 -40.10
C ASN A 22 -0.63 1.64 -40.09
N HIS A 23 -1.45 2.50 -40.69
CA HIS A 23 -2.90 2.33 -40.80
C HIS A 23 -3.36 1.96 -42.23
N ASP A 24 -2.43 1.80 -43.17
CA ASP A 24 -2.75 1.40 -44.54
C ASP A 24 -2.98 -0.13 -44.61
N TYR A 25 -4.25 -0.52 -44.53
CA TYR A 25 -4.65 -1.93 -44.60
C TYR A 25 -4.25 -2.58 -45.94
N ALA A 26 -4.26 -1.83 -47.04
CA ALA A 26 -3.84 -2.33 -48.34
C ALA A 26 -2.32 -2.61 -48.34
N PHE A 27 -1.53 -1.73 -47.72
CA PHE A 27 -0.09 -1.95 -47.57
C PHE A 27 0.23 -3.22 -46.77
N TRP A 28 -0.58 -3.67 -45.82
CA TRP A 28 -0.31 -4.87 -45.02
C TRP A 28 -0.86 -6.17 -45.62
N THR A 29 -1.99 -6.09 -46.32
CA THR A 29 -2.74 -7.27 -46.80
C THR A 29 -2.45 -7.65 -48.25
N GLN A 30 -1.86 -6.76 -49.05
CA GLN A 30 -1.49 -7.12 -50.43
C GLN A 30 -0.54 -8.34 -50.47
N PRO A 31 -0.74 -9.32 -51.36
CA PRO A 31 0.20 -10.42 -51.52
C PRO A 31 1.53 -9.89 -52.09
N ALA A 32 2.65 -10.23 -51.44
CA ALA A 32 3.96 -9.96 -52.01
C ALA A 32 4.27 -11.02 -53.08
N MET A 33 4.45 -10.62 -54.34
CA MET A 33 4.87 -11.54 -55.40
C MET A 33 6.37 -11.88 -55.27
N THR A 34 6.72 -12.77 -54.34
CA THR A 34 8.09 -13.13 -53.93
C THR A 34 8.98 -13.70 -55.05
N HIS A 35 8.38 -14.16 -56.15
CA HIS A 35 9.06 -14.63 -57.34
C HIS A 35 9.60 -13.50 -58.24
N THR A 36 9.25 -12.23 -57.98
CA THR A 36 9.76 -11.06 -58.72
C THR A 36 10.67 -10.19 -57.85
N SER A 37 11.63 -9.51 -58.47
CA SER A 37 12.52 -8.55 -57.77
C SER A 37 11.75 -7.43 -57.07
N ARG A 38 10.66 -6.94 -57.68
CA ARG A 38 9.76 -5.94 -57.09
C ARG A 38 9.04 -6.46 -55.85
N GLY A 39 8.53 -7.70 -55.88
CA GLY A 39 7.86 -8.30 -54.73
C GLY A 39 8.81 -8.57 -53.55
N ARG A 40 10.04 -9.02 -53.81
CA ARG A 40 11.07 -9.16 -52.75
C ARG A 40 11.45 -7.81 -52.12
N ALA A 41 11.57 -6.76 -52.93
CA ALA A 41 11.84 -5.42 -52.42
C ALA A 41 10.70 -4.91 -51.52
N PHE A 42 9.45 -5.17 -51.90
CA PHE A 42 8.27 -4.83 -51.12
C PHE A 42 8.17 -5.62 -49.80
N GLU A 43 8.45 -6.92 -49.83
CA GLU A 43 8.51 -7.77 -48.63
C GLU A 43 9.61 -7.29 -47.66
N ASN A 44 10.81 -7.02 -48.16
CA ASN A 44 11.90 -6.47 -47.37
C ASN A 44 11.53 -5.11 -46.75
N HIS A 45 10.80 -4.28 -47.50
CA HIS A 45 10.28 -3.02 -46.98
C HIS A 45 9.29 -3.23 -45.83
N ARG A 46 8.32 -4.13 -45.99
CA ARG A 46 7.39 -4.53 -44.91
C ARG A 46 8.11 -5.06 -43.69
N ASN A 47 9.10 -5.93 -43.87
CA ASN A 47 9.87 -6.50 -42.76
C ASN A 47 10.64 -5.41 -41.99
N ARG A 48 11.21 -4.41 -42.68
CA ARG A 48 11.82 -3.25 -42.02
C ARG A 48 10.81 -2.41 -41.25
N VAL A 49 9.59 -2.24 -41.77
CA VAL A 49 8.53 -1.51 -41.07
C VAL A 49 8.07 -2.29 -39.83
N ARG A 50 7.86 -3.61 -39.93
CA ARG A 50 7.55 -4.48 -38.78
C ARG A 50 8.62 -4.41 -37.71
N ALA A 51 9.88 -4.58 -38.07
CA ALA A 51 10.99 -4.50 -37.12
C ALA A 51 11.03 -3.16 -36.37
N LYS A 52 10.71 -2.05 -37.05
CA LYS A 52 10.58 -0.73 -36.40
C LYS A 52 9.37 -0.64 -35.46
N MET A 53 8.25 -1.26 -35.82
CA MET A 53 7.07 -1.33 -34.96
C MET A 53 7.34 -2.17 -33.70
N ASP A 54 7.99 -3.33 -33.86
CA ASP A 54 8.37 -4.22 -32.77
C ASP A 54 9.34 -3.50 -31.82
N GLN A 55 10.39 -2.87 -32.36
CA GLN A 55 11.32 -2.06 -31.59
C GLN A 55 10.61 -0.91 -30.86
N ALA A 56 9.65 -0.23 -31.50
CA ALA A 56 8.88 0.82 -30.83
C ALA A 56 7.99 0.27 -29.71
N ALA A 57 7.46 -0.94 -29.84
CA ALA A 57 6.71 -1.61 -28.79
C ALA A 57 7.60 -2.00 -27.61
N GLU A 58 8.80 -2.54 -27.87
CA GLU A 58 9.81 -2.84 -26.85
C GLU A 58 10.17 -1.58 -26.05
N HIS A 59 10.52 -0.48 -26.72
CA HIS A 59 10.84 0.80 -26.06
C HIS A 59 9.69 1.33 -25.19
N ARG A 60 8.44 1.15 -25.62
CA ARG A 60 7.26 1.53 -24.81
C ARG A 60 7.11 0.66 -23.57
N GLN A 61 7.34 -0.65 -23.69
CA GLN A 61 7.29 -1.56 -22.55
C GLN A 61 8.42 -1.26 -21.55
N GLU A 62 9.63 -1.01 -22.04
CA GLU A 62 10.77 -0.60 -21.21
C GLU A 62 10.49 0.72 -20.49
N ALA A 63 9.98 1.73 -21.20
CA ALA A 63 9.59 3.00 -20.59
C ALA A 63 8.54 2.81 -19.48
N ALA A 64 7.48 2.04 -19.74
CA ALA A 64 6.44 1.74 -18.75
C ALA A 64 6.99 0.96 -17.54
N ALA A 65 7.91 0.02 -17.77
CA ALA A 65 8.57 -0.72 -16.70
C ALA A 65 9.43 0.21 -15.82
N LEU A 66 10.19 1.13 -16.43
CA LEU A 66 10.98 2.13 -15.72
C LEU A 66 10.08 3.11 -14.95
N GLU A 67 8.96 3.54 -15.52
CA GLU A 67 7.99 4.39 -14.85
C GLU A 67 7.36 3.69 -13.64
N SER A 68 6.93 2.43 -13.78
CA SER A 68 6.37 1.67 -12.66
C SER A 68 7.38 1.44 -11.53
N ARG A 69 8.65 1.20 -11.87
CA ARG A 69 9.75 1.10 -10.91
C ARG A 69 10.06 2.45 -10.26
N ALA A 70 10.06 3.53 -11.01
CA ALA A 70 10.22 4.87 -10.46
C ALA A 70 9.06 5.24 -9.54
N GLN A 71 7.83 4.86 -9.90
CA GLN A 71 6.64 5.08 -9.09
C GLN A 71 6.70 4.28 -7.78
N SER A 72 7.14 3.02 -7.82
CA SER A 72 7.31 2.22 -6.60
C SER A 72 8.41 2.76 -5.68
N LEU A 73 9.48 3.34 -6.24
CA LEU A 73 10.53 4.02 -5.47
C LEU A 73 10.08 5.39 -4.92
N ARG A 74 9.22 6.11 -5.64
CA ARG A 74 8.62 7.38 -5.18
C ARG A 74 7.62 7.16 -4.06
N GLN A 75 6.87 6.06 -4.11
CA GLN A 75 6.04 5.65 -2.97
C GLN A 75 6.99 5.38 -1.81
N THR A 76 6.84 6.16 -0.73
CA THR A 76 7.60 5.97 0.51
C THR A 76 7.60 4.48 0.86
N PRO A 77 8.76 3.86 1.16
CA PRO A 77 8.82 2.44 1.43
C PRO A 77 7.78 2.13 2.51
N ARG A 78 6.76 1.33 2.16
CA ARG A 78 5.69 0.97 3.10
C ARG A 78 6.34 0.33 4.30
N VAL A 79 6.40 1.07 5.40
CA VAL A 79 7.03 0.60 6.62
C VAL A 79 6.15 -0.53 7.12
N LYS A 80 6.76 -1.64 7.53
CA LYS A 80 6.04 -2.75 8.16
C LYS A 80 5.32 -2.19 9.39
N GLY A 81 4.01 -1.92 9.27
CA GLY A 81 3.22 -1.23 10.28
C GLY A 81 2.30 -0.12 9.76
N ASP A 82 2.48 0.37 8.53
CA ASP A 82 1.62 1.42 7.96
C ASP A 82 0.17 0.98 7.82
N ALA A 83 -0.06 -0.25 7.32
CA ALA A 83 -1.40 -0.83 7.25
C ALA A 83 -2.06 -0.92 8.64
N GLU A 84 -1.32 -1.30 9.68
CA GLU A 84 -1.89 -1.36 11.04
C GLU A 84 -2.19 0.03 11.59
N ARG A 85 -1.42 1.07 11.20
CA ARG A 85 -1.72 2.47 11.55
C ARG A 85 -3.00 2.96 10.89
N GLU A 86 -3.19 2.64 9.62
CA GLU A 86 -4.45 2.94 8.89
C GLU A 86 -5.64 2.23 9.55
N TYR A 87 -5.51 0.94 9.87
CA TYR A 87 -6.55 0.20 10.58
C TYR A 87 -6.83 0.77 11.97
N GLN A 88 -5.81 1.27 12.68
CA GLN A 88 -6.00 1.94 13.97
C GLN A 88 -6.75 3.27 13.82
N ALA A 89 -6.44 4.08 12.82
CA ALA A 89 -7.16 5.32 12.54
C ALA A 89 -8.65 5.05 12.29
N LEU A 90 -8.96 4.07 11.43
CA LEU A 90 -10.34 3.65 11.16
C LEU A 90 -11.06 3.14 12.42
N ARG A 91 -10.37 2.38 13.28
CA ARG A 91 -10.95 1.91 14.55
C ARG A 91 -11.30 3.07 15.49
N ILE A 92 -10.45 4.10 15.56
CA ILE A 92 -10.69 5.29 16.38
C ILE A 92 -11.88 6.09 15.84
N GLU A 93 -11.96 6.29 14.52
CA GLU A 93 -13.10 6.96 13.88
C GLU A 93 -14.43 6.24 14.15
N ARG A 94 -14.42 4.90 14.11
CA ARG A 94 -15.58 4.08 14.43
C ARG A 94 -15.96 4.16 15.90
N ASP A 95 -14.99 4.16 16.81
CA ASP A 95 -15.26 4.32 18.25
C ASP A 95 -15.87 5.66 18.60
N ASN A 96 -15.54 6.73 17.86
CA ASN A 96 -16.17 8.04 18.04
C ASN A 96 -17.65 8.04 17.61
N THR A 97 -18.05 7.13 16.73
CA THR A 97 -19.39 7.07 16.14
C THR A 97 -20.28 6.02 16.82
N ILE A 98 -19.70 4.89 17.22
CA ILE A 98 -20.41 3.69 17.67
C ILE A 98 -20.17 3.50 19.17
N SER A 99 -21.25 3.56 19.95
CA SER A 99 -21.24 3.30 21.39
C SER A 99 -22.01 2.01 21.73
N VAL A 100 -22.01 1.61 23.00
CA VAL A 100 -22.79 0.45 23.45
C VAL A 100 -24.29 0.75 23.28
N GLY A 101 -25.03 -0.19 22.70
CA GLY A 101 -26.45 -0.04 22.36
C GLY A 101 -26.70 0.54 20.96
N SER A 102 -25.67 1.02 20.26
CA SER A 102 -25.82 1.51 18.88
C SER A 102 -26.24 0.37 17.94
N PRO A 103 -27.20 0.63 17.02
CA PRO A 103 -27.55 -0.30 15.97
C PRO A 103 -26.42 -0.33 14.92
N VAL A 104 -26.08 -1.54 14.49
CA VAL A 104 -24.96 -1.75 13.58
C VAL A 104 -25.31 -2.76 12.49
N LEU A 105 -24.68 -2.53 11.34
CA LEU A 105 -24.70 -3.42 10.19
C LEU A 105 -23.33 -4.05 10.02
N ARG A 106 -23.31 -5.37 9.80
CA ARG A 106 -22.08 -6.05 9.38
C ARG A 106 -21.93 -5.92 7.87
N HIS A 107 -20.78 -5.41 7.43
CA HIS A 107 -20.41 -5.43 6.03
C HIS A 107 -19.55 -6.67 5.74
N GLY A 108 -19.95 -7.48 4.75
CA GLY A 108 -19.21 -8.67 4.31
C GLY A 108 -20.12 -9.81 3.88
N TRP A 109 -19.59 -11.04 3.94
CA TRP A 109 -20.26 -12.27 3.48
C TRP A 109 -21.61 -12.57 4.16
N ALA A 110 -21.79 -12.17 5.42
CA ALA A 110 -23.07 -12.28 6.10
C ALA A 110 -23.51 -10.90 6.56
N VAL A 111 -24.38 -10.28 5.75
CA VAL A 111 -25.01 -9.00 6.06
C VAL A 111 -26.08 -9.26 7.10
N GLY A 112 -25.85 -8.76 8.31
CA GLY A 112 -26.76 -8.90 9.45
C GLY A 112 -26.91 -7.57 10.15
N LYS A 113 -28.09 -7.38 10.76
CA LYS A 113 -28.39 -6.23 11.61
C LYS A 113 -28.32 -6.65 13.07
N GLY A 114 -27.75 -5.81 13.92
CA GLY A 114 -27.57 -6.13 15.32
C GLY A 114 -27.33 -4.90 16.17
N TYR A 115 -27.02 -5.14 17.45
CA TYR A 115 -26.69 -4.11 18.42
C TYR A 115 -25.33 -4.39 19.07
N VAL A 116 -24.59 -3.33 19.38
CA VAL A 116 -23.33 -3.45 20.11
C VAL A 116 -23.61 -3.70 21.59
N VAL A 117 -23.15 -4.84 22.11
CA VAL A 117 -23.27 -5.21 23.53
C VAL A 117 -22.06 -4.77 24.33
N LYS A 118 -20.86 -4.89 23.74
CA LYS A 118 -19.60 -4.55 24.41
C LYS A 118 -18.59 -4.00 23.40
N VAL A 119 -17.88 -2.95 23.80
CA VAL A 119 -16.77 -2.39 23.04
C VAL A 119 -15.45 -2.94 23.59
N ASN A 120 -14.68 -3.67 22.78
CA ASN A 120 -13.31 -4.08 23.11
C ASN A 120 -12.31 -3.20 22.35
N LYS A 121 -11.01 -3.39 22.59
CA LYS A 121 -9.94 -2.58 21.95
C LYS A 121 -9.97 -2.66 20.41
N LYS A 122 -10.07 -3.88 19.85
CA LYS A 122 -10.02 -4.12 18.39
C LYS A 122 -11.36 -4.59 17.78
N SER A 123 -12.34 -4.94 18.60
CA SER A 123 -13.59 -5.56 18.15
C SER A 123 -14.79 -5.06 18.92
N TYR A 124 -15.96 -5.16 18.32
CA TYR A 124 -17.24 -5.04 18.98
C TYR A 124 -17.81 -6.44 19.24
N THR A 125 -18.36 -6.67 20.42
CA THR A 125 -19.24 -7.81 20.66
C THR A 125 -20.64 -7.37 20.30
N THR A 126 -21.22 -7.99 19.27
CA THR A 126 -22.52 -7.64 18.71
C THR A 126 -23.50 -8.79 18.89
N GLU A 127 -24.72 -8.46 19.30
CA GLU A 127 -25.87 -9.37 19.32
C GLU A 127 -26.68 -9.15 18.03
N TRP A 128 -26.85 -10.21 17.25
CA TRP A 128 -27.59 -10.19 15.99
C TRP A 128 -29.06 -10.53 16.21
N GLU A 129 -29.91 -10.25 15.21
CA GLU A 129 -31.34 -10.61 15.24
C GLU A 129 -31.59 -12.10 15.45
N ASP A 130 -30.68 -12.95 14.97
CA ASP A 130 -30.73 -14.40 15.16
C ASP A 130 -30.48 -14.82 16.63
N GLY A 131 -30.22 -13.87 17.52
CA GLY A 131 -29.83 -14.10 18.92
C GLY A 131 -28.38 -14.56 19.10
N SER A 132 -27.63 -14.71 18.00
CA SER A 132 -26.23 -15.07 18.04
C SER A 132 -25.37 -13.88 18.48
N THR A 133 -24.33 -14.16 19.27
CA THR A 133 -23.37 -13.14 19.73
C THR A 133 -22.00 -13.44 19.15
N HIS A 134 -21.42 -12.46 18.45
CA HIS A 134 -20.11 -12.61 17.82
C HIS A 134 -19.20 -11.41 18.13
N ALA A 135 -17.89 -11.67 18.19
CA ALA A 135 -16.88 -10.62 18.24
C ALA A 135 -16.44 -10.30 16.81
N VAL A 136 -16.73 -9.07 16.36
CA VAL A 136 -16.43 -8.61 14.99
C VAL A 136 -15.43 -7.46 15.06
N ASP A 137 -14.41 -7.45 14.19
CA ASP A 137 -13.47 -6.32 14.11
C ASP A 137 -14.25 -5.04 13.72
N LYS A 138 -13.89 -3.92 14.35
CA LYS A 138 -14.57 -2.63 14.17
C LYS A 138 -14.57 -2.16 12.71
N ILE A 139 -13.59 -2.60 11.92
CA ILE A 139 -13.44 -2.25 10.50
C ILE A 139 -14.64 -2.76 9.67
N TYR A 140 -15.26 -3.87 10.07
CA TYR A 140 -16.37 -4.50 9.34
C TYR A 140 -17.75 -4.09 9.84
N VAL A 141 -17.82 -3.12 10.76
CA VAL A 141 -19.05 -2.71 11.42
C VAL A 141 -19.38 -1.27 11.01
N GLN A 142 -20.60 -1.06 10.55
CA GLN A 142 -21.12 0.25 10.18
C GLN A 142 -22.30 0.63 11.06
N TYR A 143 -22.41 1.92 11.37
CA TYR A 143 -23.55 2.45 12.10
C TYR A 143 -24.80 2.44 11.21
N ASP A 144 -25.93 1.99 11.75
CA ASP A 144 -27.22 1.98 11.05
C ASP A 144 -28.13 3.10 11.56
N PRO A 145 -28.25 4.24 10.85
CA PRO A 145 -29.09 5.35 11.29
C PRO A 145 -30.59 5.04 11.20
N SER A 146 -30.99 3.95 10.53
CA SER A 146 -32.41 3.62 10.35
C SER A 146 -33.09 3.08 11.62
N ARG A 147 -32.30 2.71 12.64
CA ARG A 147 -32.79 2.13 13.89
C ARG A 147 -32.49 3.04 15.07
N GLN A 148 -33.35 2.96 16.06
CA GLN A 148 -33.10 3.64 17.33
C GLN A 148 -32.06 2.87 18.14
N PRO A 149 -31.19 3.57 18.89
CA PRO A 149 -30.30 2.94 19.84
C PRO A 149 -31.12 2.18 20.88
N ARG A 150 -30.69 0.94 21.16
CA ARG A 150 -31.29 0.15 22.23
C ARG A 150 -30.86 0.80 23.53
N GLU A 151 -31.82 1.05 24.42
CA GLU A 151 -31.53 1.48 25.78
C GLU A 151 -30.51 0.50 26.37
N ALA A 152 -29.39 1.02 26.89
CA ALA A 152 -28.27 0.21 27.32
C ALA A 152 -28.79 -0.90 28.23
N SER A 153 -28.77 -2.14 27.75
CA SER A 153 -29.21 -3.26 28.56
C SER A 153 -28.34 -3.26 29.81
N LYS A 154 -29.00 -3.36 30.98
CA LYS A 154 -28.30 -3.38 32.28
C LYS A 154 -27.09 -4.31 32.13
N PRO A 155 -25.88 -3.87 32.53
CA PRO A 155 -24.66 -4.64 32.29
C PRO A 155 -24.93 -6.08 32.68
N TYR A 156 -24.69 -7.02 31.76
CA TYR A 156 -24.85 -8.44 32.03
C TYR A 156 -24.31 -8.70 33.42
N PRO A 157 -25.10 -9.28 34.35
CA PRO A 157 -24.63 -9.50 35.70
C PRO A 157 -23.38 -10.34 35.53
N PHE A 158 -22.22 -9.72 35.72
CA PHE A 158 -21.00 -10.47 35.77
C PHE A 158 -21.28 -11.45 36.89
N LYS A 159 -21.18 -12.75 36.59
CA LYS A 159 -21.06 -13.72 37.67
C LYS A 159 -19.85 -13.22 38.43
N LYS A 160 -20.07 -12.56 39.57
CA LYS A 160 -19.10 -12.47 40.65
C LYS A 160 -18.73 -13.92 40.87
N VAL A 161 -17.67 -14.36 40.20
CA VAL A 161 -16.94 -15.53 40.64
C VAL A 161 -16.48 -15.09 42.01
N MET A 162 -17.25 -15.49 43.03
CA MET A 162 -16.84 -15.39 44.40
C MET A 162 -15.58 -16.22 44.49
N TRP A 163 -14.45 -15.56 44.30
CA TRP A 163 -13.17 -16.11 44.64
C TRP A 163 -13.19 -16.23 46.16
N TRP A 164 -13.62 -17.40 46.63
CA TRP A 164 -13.52 -17.80 48.01
C TRP A 164 -12.03 -17.66 48.42
N PRO A 165 -11.70 -16.96 49.51
CA PRO A 165 -10.36 -16.99 50.07
C PRO A 165 -10.22 -18.28 50.87
N LEU A 166 -10.00 -19.40 50.19
CA LEU A 166 -9.49 -20.62 50.81
C LEU A 166 -8.00 -20.68 50.55
N PHE A 167 -7.23 -20.12 51.49
CA PHE A 167 -6.01 -20.67 52.09
C PHE A 167 -5.24 -19.55 52.79
N HIS A 168 -5.65 -19.28 54.03
CA HIS A 168 -4.67 -18.94 55.06
C HIS A 168 -3.93 -20.23 55.42
N LEU A 169 -2.70 -20.37 54.92
CA LEU A 169 -1.69 -21.14 55.63
C LEU A 169 -0.45 -20.28 55.73
N ALA A 170 -0.19 -19.84 56.96
CA ALA A 170 0.99 -19.14 57.37
C ALA A 170 2.23 -19.99 57.03
N ILE A 171 3.10 -19.45 56.18
CA ILE A 171 4.51 -19.85 56.15
C ILE A 171 5.29 -18.62 56.60
N THR A 172 5.78 -18.74 57.82
CA THR A 172 6.75 -17.85 58.46
C THR A 172 7.98 -17.67 57.58
N ALA A 173 8.37 -16.41 57.38
CA ALA A 173 9.63 -16.03 56.77
C ALA A 173 10.82 -16.50 57.60
N PRO A 174 11.97 -16.74 56.95
CA PRO A 174 13.22 -16.21 57.49
C PRO A 174 13.75 -15.08 56.61
N SER A 175 14.11 -14.01 57.31
CA SER A 175 14.83 -12.82 56.89
C SER A 175 16.10 -13.14 56.08
N ALA A 176 16.22 -12.55 54.90
CA ALA A 176 17.50 -12.30 54.26
C ALA A 176 17.56 -10.82 53.87
N THR A 177 18.32 -10.10 54.68
CA THR A 177 18.74 -8.71 54.50
C THR A 177 19.56 -8.62 53.22
N PHE A 178 19.10 -7.85 52.23
CA PHE A 178 19.96 -7.41 51.14
C PHE A 178 19.85 -5.89 51.00
N CYS A 179 20.90 -5.22 51.43
CA CYS A 179 21.18 -3.83 51.17
C CYS A 179 21.55 -3.65 49.70
N ALA A 180 20.91 -2.73 49.00
CA ALA A 180 21.55 -1.99 47.92
C ALA A 180 20.78 -0.68 47.65
N SER A 181 21.33 0.37 48.24
CA SER A 181 21.55 1.70 47.69
C SER A 181 20.50 2.37 46.81
N ILE A 182 19.99 3.46 47.39
CA ILE A 182 19.39 4.65 46.79
C ILE A 182 20.27 5.19 45.65
N GLU A 183 19.69 5.42 44.48
CA GLU A 183 20.08 6.55 43.64
C GLU A 183 18.82 7.26 43.13
N THR A 184 18.58 8.40 43.78
CA THR A 184 17.70 9.47 43.37
C THR A 184 18.30 10.13 42.12
N ALA A 185 17.58 10.15 41.01
CA ALA A 185 17.87 11.07 39.92
C ALA A 185 16.56 11.68 39.41
N SER A 186 16.19 12.80 40.04
CA SER A 186 15.32 13.81 39.48
C SER A 186 16.03 14.50 38.31
N ALA A 187 15.40 14.56 37.14
CA ALA A 187 15.80 15.51 36.10
C ALA A 187 14.55 16.10 35.43
N THR A 188 14.29 17.35 35.81
CA THR A 188 13.29 18.25 35.24
C THR A 188 13.86 18.91 33.99
N ALA A 189 13.16 18.73 32.86
CA ALA A 189 12.91 19.66 31.74
C ALA A 189 14.00 20.57 31.09
N ILE A 190 13.73 20.84 29.79
CA ILE A 190 14.05 22.02 28.95
C ILE A 190 15.32 21.97 28.06
N GLY A 191 15.12 22.19 26.75
CA GLY A 191 16.13 22.61 25.76
C GLY A 191 16.04 21.81 24.45
N ALA A 192 15.33 22.23 23.40
CA ALA A 192 15.67 23.27 22.41
C ALA A 192 17.02 23.05 21.67
N ASN A 193 16.93 23.04 20.33
CA ASN A 193 18.01 23.06 19.31
C ASN A 193 18.74 21.71 19.11
N THR A 194 19.12 21.24 17.91
CA THR A 194 19.43 21.92 16.65
C THR A 194 19.45 20.88 15.53
N ARG A 195 18.95 21.24 14.35
CA ARG A 195 19.11 20.48 13.09
C ARG A 195 20.60 20.48 12.70
N MET A 196 21.28 19.34 12.83
CA MET A 196 22.62 19.15 12.26
C MET A 196 22.49 18.70 10.80
N THR A 197 22.64 19.65 9.88
CA THR A 197 22.93 19.38 8.48
C THR A 197 24.37 18.86 8.36
N GLY A 198 24.54 17.54 8.36
CA GLY A 198 25.79 16.90 8.01
C GLY A 198 25.91 16.70 6.50
N THR A 199 26.69 17.55 5.84
CA THR A 199 27.19 17.35 4.48
C THR A 199 28.20 16.20 4.48
N LEU A 200 27.78 15.03 3.98
CA LEU A 200 28.65 13.89 3.73
C LEU A 200 29.51 14.15 2.48
N THR A 201 30.73 14.64 2.70
CA THR A 201 31.79 14.66 1.68
C THR A 201 32.31 13.25 1.44
N ARG A 202 32.19 12.78 0.18
CA ARG A 202 32.75 11.51 -0.34
C ARG A 202 34.29 11.49 -0.24
N PRO A 203 34.93 10.44 0.29
CA PRO A 203 36.35 10.23 0.06
C PRO A 203 36.60 9.68 -1.36
N HIS A 204 37.49 10.34 -2.08
CA HIS A 204 38.07 9.89 -3.34
C HIS A 204 38.91 8.62 -3.10
N ALA A 205 38.60 7.55 -3.84
CA ALA A 205 39.45 6.36 -3.92
C ALA A 205 40.54 6.60 -4.97
N THR A 206 41.79 6.68 -4.53
CA THR A 206 42.98 6.75 -5.38
C THR A 206 43.35 5.34 -5.84
N LEU A 207 43.40 5.14 -7.15
CA LEU A 207 43.86 3.92 -7.81
C LEU A 207 45.37 3.75 -7.60
N LEU A 208 45.78 2.63 -6.99
CA LEU A 208 47.17 2.16 -7.03
C LEU A 208 47.33 1.19 -8.21
N THR A 209 48.05 1.64 -9.22
CA THR A 209 48.60 0.79 -10.29
C THR A 209 49.82 0.05 -9.75
N LEU A 210 49.78 -1.28 -9.78
CA LEU A 210 50.92 -2.16 -9.57
C LEU A 210 51.65 -2.36 -10.90
N SER A 211 52.93 -2.03 -10.89
CA SER A 211 53.96 -2.40 -11.88
C SER A 211 54.35 -3.87 -11.76
#